data_AF-A0A2V9P404-F1
#
_entry.id   AF-A0A2V9P404-F1
#
_cell.length_a   1.000
_cell.length_b   1.000
_cell.length_c   1.000
_cell.angle_alpha   90.00
_cell.angle_beta   90.00
_cell.angle_gamma   90.00
#
_symmetry.space_group_name_H-M   'P 1'
#
loop_
_entity.id
_entity.type
_entity.pdbx_description
1 polymer ?
#
loop_
_entity_poly.entity_id
_entity_poly.type
_entity_poly.pdbx_seq_one_letter_code
_entity_poly.pdbx_strand_id
1 'polypeptide(L)'
;KPANGRVITVFGCGGDRDRNKRPLMGEAAGKGSDFVVLTSDNPRSEDPLAIINDAVVGLQRSGTKHKIEPDRGAAIHLALSEARRGDI
;
A
#
# COMPACT_ATOMS: atom_id res chain seq x y z
N LYS A 1 13.78 9.38 -6.43
CA LYS A 1 12.66 9.13 -7.37
C LYS A 1 13.25 8.95 -8.76
N PRO A 2 12.76 8.01 -9.59
CA PRO A 2 13.29 7.80 -10.93
C PRO A 2 13.21 9.09 -11.75
N ALA A 3 14.22 9.34 -12.59
CA ALA A 3 14.38 10.64 -13.24
C ALA A 3 13.17 11.05 -14.10
N ASN A 4 12.46 10.07 -14.69
CA ASN A 4 11.33 10.29 -15.61
C ASN A 4 10.11 9.37 -15.35
N GLY A 5 10.02 8.69 -14.20
CA GLY A 5 8.96 7.71 -13.91
C GLY A 5 8.24 7.96 -12.59
N ARG A 6 7.04 7.39 -12.43
CA ARG A 6 6.35 7.32 -11.13
C ARG A 6 6.84 6.13 -10.33
N VAL A 7 6.81 6.25 -9.01
CA VAL A 7 6.96 5.11 -8.09
C VAL A 7 5.56 4.61 -7.70
N ILE A 8 5.27 3.35 -8.03
CA ILE A 8 4.02 2.68 -7.69
C ILE A 8 4.30 1.61 -6.64
N THR A 9 3.76 1.80 -5.44
CA THR A 9 3.96 0.84 -4.34
C THR A 9 2.73 -0.02 -4.13
N VAL A 10 2.88 -1.33 -4.19
CA VAL A 10 1.90 -2.29 -3.67
C VAL A 10 2.40 -2.80 -2.33
N PHE A 11 1.63 -2.63 -1.27
CA PHE A 11 2.05 -3.13 0.05
C PHE A 11 0.86 -3.57 0.91
N GLY A 12 1.16 -4.41 1.90
CA GLY A 12 0.27 -4.77 2.98
C GLY A 12 1.05 -4.90 4.29
N CYS A 13 0.35 -5.21 5.37
CA CYS A 13 0.96 -5.44 6.68
C CYS A 13 0.66 -6.86 7.18
N GLY A 14 1.56 -7.41 7.99
CA GLY A 14 1.35 -8.70 8.63
C GLY A 14 0.41 -8.60 9.84
N GLY A 15 -0.47 -9.58 9.98
CA GLY A 15 -1.24 -9.83 11.20
C GLY A 15 -0.41 -10.52 12.30
N ASP A 16 -0.94 -10.51 13.51
CA ASP A 16 -0.33 -11.00 14.76
C ASP A 16 1.07 -10.40 14.98
N ARG A 17 1.22 -9.11 14.67
CA ARG A 17 2.46 -8.33 14.77
C ARG A 17 2.15 -6.94 15.32
N ASP A 18 3.19 -6.12 15.39
CA ASP A 18 3.11 -4.75 15.90
C ASP A 18 2.17 -3.86 15.07
N ARG A 19 0.98 -3.61 15.63
CA ARG A 19 -0.06 -2.76 15.04
C ARG A 19 0.37 -1.29 14.95
N ASN A 20 1.23 -0.83 15.86
CA ASN A 20 1.67 0.57 15.91
C ASN A 20 2.52 0.95 14.69
N LYS A 21 3.13 -0.03 14.02
CA LYS A 21 3.90 0.19 12.79
C LYS A 21 3.04 0.36 11.55
N ARG A 22 1.82 -0.17 11.51
CA ARG A 22 0.92 -0.13 10.34
C ARG A 22 0.70 1.30 9.81
N PRO A 23 0.30 2.29 10.63
CA PRO A 23 0.16 3.66 10.16
C PRO A 23 1.50 4.28 9.74
N LEU A 24 2.59 3.98 10.42
CA LEU A 24 3.93 4.50 10.04
C LEU A 24 4.37 3.96 8.68
N MET A 25 4.10 2.68 8.39
CA MET A 25 4.35 2.05 7.10
C MET A 25 3.49 2.70 6.00
N GLY A 26 2.20 2.93 6.25
CA GLY A 26 1.33 3.61 5.30
C GLY A 26 1.80 5.03 4.96
N GLU A 27 2.22 5.79 5.96
CA GLU A 27 2.76 7.14 5.77
C GLU A 27 4.08 7.12 4.99
N ALA A 28 4.98 6.18 5.31
CA ALA A 28 6.24 6.02 4.60
C ALA A 28 6.04 5.60 3.14
N ALA A 29 5.16 4.63 2.88
CA ALA A 29 4.80 4.19 1.54
C ALA A 29 4.23 5.36 0.71
N GLY A 30 3.32 6.13 1.31
CA GLY A 30 2.75 7.32 0.69
C GLY A 30 3.81 8.37 0.34
N LYS A 31 4.64 8.78 1.30
CA LYS A 31 5.70 9.79 1.08
C LYS A 31 6.75 9.35 0.05
N GLY A 32 7.02 8.05 -0.04
CA GLY A 32 7.99 7.48 -0.96
C GLY A 32 7.48 7.26 -2.39
N SER A 33 6.16 7.32 -2.61
CA SER A 33 5.51 6.90 -3.85
C SER A 33 4.68 8.01 -4.49
N ASP A 34 4.33 7.82 -5.75
CA ASP A 34 3.40 8.70 -6.45
C ASP A 34 2.00 8.07 -6.55
N PHE A 35 1.91 6.73 -6.45
CA PHE A 35 0.67 5.98 -6.30
C PHE A 35 0.88 4.76 -5.41
N VAL A 36 -0.11 4.43 -4.58
CA VAL A 36 -0.04 3.29 -3.65
C VAL A 36 -1.27 2.40 -3.77
N VAL A 37 -1.08 1.08 -3.83
CA VAL A 37 -2.15 0.10 -3.67
C VAL A 37 -1.94 -0.60 -2.33
N LEU A 38 -2.82 -0.33 -1.38
CA LEU A 38 -2.84 -1.02 -0.08
C LEU A 38 -3.68 -2.30 -0.20
N THR A 39 -3.09 -3.42 0.19
CA THR A 39 -3.66 -4.76 0.03
C THR A 39 -3.44 -5.65 1.26
N SER A 40 -4.00 -6.86 1.24
CA SER A 40 -3.64 -7.90 2.19
C SER A 40 -2.26 -8.47 1.87
N ASP A 41 -1.51 -8.83 2.91
CA ASP A 41 -0.22 -9.50 2.78
C ASP A 41 -0.24 -10.86 3.48
N ASN A 42 -0.12 -10.83 4.80
CA ASN A 42 -0.09 -12.04 5.63
C ASN A 42 -0.99 -11.82 6.86
N PRO A 43 -2.32 -11.91 6.73
CA PRO A 43 -3.26 -11.55 7.79
C PRO A 43 -3.21 -12.51 8.99
N ARG A 44 -2.74 -13.75 8.79
CA ARG A 44 -2.71 -14.80 9.82
C ARG A 44 -4.09 -14.98 10.45
N SER A 45 -4.23 -14.72 11.75
CA SER A 45 -5.49 -14.84 12.49
C SER A 45 -6.29 -13.53 12.57
N GLU A 46 -5.72 -12.40 12.13
CA GLU A 46 -6.41 -11.11 12.09
C GLU A 46 -7.26 -10.94 10.82
N ASP A 47 -8.33 -10.15 10.91
CA ASP A 47 -9.12 -9.73 9.74
C ASP A 47 -8.26 -8.83 8.82
N PRO A 48 -8.08 -9.19 7.53
CA PRO A 48 -7.38 -8.36 6.55
C PRO A 48 -7.89 -6.91 6.50
N LEU A 49 -9.21 -6.69 6.61
CA LEU A 49 -9.79 -5.36 6.55
C LEU A 49 -9.43 -4.53 7.78
N ALA A 50 -9.33 -5.15 8.95
CA ALA A 50 -8.87 -4.49 10.17
C ALA A 50 -7.41 -4.03 10.04
N ILE A 51 -6.53 -4.87 9.47
CA ILE A 51 -5.13 -4.52 9.21
C ILE A 51 -5.03 -3.36 8.21
N ILE A 52 -5.81 -3.41 7.13
CA ILE A 52 -5.86 -2.36 6.11
C ILE A 52 -6.34 -1.04 6.73
N ASN A 53 -7.38 -1.07 7.57
CA ASN A 53 -7.89 0.10 8.26
C ASN A 53 -6.86 0.72 9.23
N ASP A 54 -6.04 -0.09 9.88
CA ASP A 54 -4.92 0.40 10.71
C ASP A 54 -3.83 1.08 9.87
N ALA A 55 -3.54 0.59 8.66
CA ALA A 55 -2.48 1.11 7.80
C ALA A 55 -2.91 2.35 6.98
N VAL A 56 -4.16 2.39 6.52
CA VAL A 56 -4.66 3.42 5.60
C VAL A 56 -4.62 4.82 6.20
N VAL A 57 -4.77 4.95 7.53
CA VAL A 57 -4.72 6.26 8.19
C VAL A 57 -3.37 6.96 7.98
N GLY A 58 -2.27 6.20 7.95
CA GLY A 58 -0.94 6.73 7.64
C GLY A 58 -0.81 7.15 6.18
N LEU A 59 -1.35 6.33 5.28
CA LEU A 59 -1.37 6.62 3.86
C LEU A 59 -2.20 7.88 3.54
N GLN A 60 -3.35 8.05 4.20
CA GLN A 60 -4.17 9.27 4.09
C GLN A 60 -3.42 10.51 4.56
N ARG A 61 -2.66 10.44 5.67
CA ARG A 61 -1.81 11.55 6.15
C ARG A 61 -0.76 12.00 5.14
N SER A 62 -0.27 11.09 4.30
CA SER A 62 0.72 11.43 3.27
C SER A 62 0.15 12.28 2.12
N GLY A 63 -1.17 12.23 1.90
CA GLY A 63 -1.84 12.88 0.77
C GLY A 63 -1.62 12.18 -0.59
N THR A 64 -0.87 11.08 -0.64
CA THR A 64 -0.58 10.35 -1.88
C THR A 64 -1.83 9.65 -2.42
N LYS A 65 -2.00 9.67 -3.75
CA LYS A 65 -3.09 8.94 -4.42
C LYS A 65 -2.96 7.45 -4.13
N HIS A 66 -4.07 6.84 -3.74
CA HIS A 66 -4.06 5.42 -3.40
C HIS A 66 -5.36 4.71 -3.74
N LYS A 67 -5.28 3.38 -3.79
CA LYS A 67 -6.43 2.48 -3.83
C LYS A 67 -6.27 1.40 -2.77
N ILE A 68 -7.40 0.84 -2.35
CA ILE A 68 -7.46 -0.30 -1.43
C ILE A 68 -8.02 -1.47 -2.23
N GLU A 69 -7.32 -2.59 -2.21
CA GLU A 69 -7.75 -3.84 -2.84
C GLU A 69 -7.29 -5.01 -1.97
N PRO A 70 -8.18 -5.61 -1.15
CA PRO A 70 -7.80 -6.67 -0.21
C PRO A 70 -7.24 -7.93 -0.88
N ASP A 71 -7.65 -8.25 -2.10
CA ASP A 71 -7.07 -9.38 -2.83
C ASP A 71 -5.71 -8.99 -3.42
N ARG A 72 -4.64 -9.68 -2.98
CA ARG A 72 -3.28 -9.32 -3.38
C ARG A 72 -3.05 -9.49 -4.89
N GLY A 73 -3.65 -10.51 -5.51
CA GLY A 73 -3.56 -10.73 -6.95
C GLY A 73 -4.16 -9.56 -7.72
N ALA A 74 -5.41 -9.20 -7.38
CA ALA A 74 -6.12 -8.06 -7.94
C ALA A 74 -5.38 -6.74 -7.70
N ALA A 75 -4.76 -6.56 -6.53
CA ALA A 75 -3.97 -5.37 -6.20
C ALA A 75 -2.74 -5.24 -7.12
N ILE A 76 -2.02 -6.34 -7.35
CA ILE A 76 -0.89 -6.38 -8.28
C ILE A 76 -1.36 -6.09 -9.71
N HIS A 77 -2.44 -6.72 -10.16
CA HIS A 77 -3.03 -6.44 -11.48
C HIS A 77 -3.43 -4.98 -11.63
N LEU A 78 -4.04 -4.39 -10.59
CA LEU A 78 -4.41 -2.98 -10.57
C LEU A 78 -3.18 -2.08 -10.71
N ALA A 79 -2.12 -2.33 -9.95
CA ALA A 79 -0.89 -1.56 -10.03
C ALA A 79 -0.23 -1.65 -11.41
N LEU A 80 -0.16 -2.86 -11.99
CA LEU A 80 0.36 -3.08 -13.34
C LEU A 80 -0.49 -2.38 -14.41
N SER A 81 -1.81 -2.34 -14.24
CA SER A 81 -2.71 -1.63 -15.17
C SER A 81 -2.58 -0.11 -15.08
N GLU A 82 -2.21 0.42 -13.92
CA GLU A 82 -1.96 1.84 -13.69
C GLU A 82 -0.58 2.26 -14.22
N ALA A 83 0.40 1.35 -14.18
CA ALA A 83 1.78 1.60 -14.56
C ALA A 83 1.93 1.97 -16.04
N ARG A 84 2.87 2.88 -16.31
CA ARG A 84 3.24 3.32 -17.66
C ARG A 84 4.72 3.06 -17.91
N ARG A 85 5.14 3.15 -19.17
CA ARG A 85 6.56 3.03 -19.54
C ARG A 85 7.41 4.01 -18.72
N GLY A 86 8.37 3.48 -17.98
CA GLY A 86 9.29 4.24 -17.14
C GLY A 86 8.91 4.29 -15.67
N ASP A 87 7.69 3.90 -15.30
CA ASP A 87 7.30 3.71 -13.90
C ASP A 87 8.03 2.51 -13.29
N ILE A 88 8.21 2.56 -11.97
CA ILE A 88 8.79 1.49 -11.15
C ILE A 88 7.76 1.04 -10.12
#